data_AF-A0A662PQZ6-F1
#
_entry.id   AF-A0A662PQZ6-F1
#
_cell.length_a   1.000
_cell.length_b   1.000
_cell.length_c   1.000
_cell.angle_alpha   90.00
_cell.angle_beta   90.00
_cell.angle_gamma   90.00
#
_symmetry.space_group_name_H-M   'P 1'
#
loop_
_entity.id
_entity.type
_entity.pdbx_description
1 polymer ?
#
loop_
_entity_poly.entity_id
_entity_poly.type
_entity_poly.pdbx_seq_one_letter_code
_entity_poly.pdbx_strand_id
1 'polypeptide(L)' 'MKYRLMDLLACPMCRKFPLTLYAFEVKEVELPSKPKRCEIYCGYSSSKIDELA' A
#
# COMPACT_ATOMS: atom_id res chain seq x y z
N MET A 1 8.93 5.76 1.58
CA MET A 1 7.52 5.88 2.02
C MET A 1 7.04 4.49 2.42
N LYS A 2 6.25 4.32 3.49
CA LYS A 2 5.77 2.99 3.89
C LYS A 2 4.63 2.54 2.96
N TYR A 3 4.66 1.31 2.46
CA TYR A 3 3.65 0.76 1.55
C TYR A 3 2.23 0.74 2.14
N ARG A 4 2.10 0.63 3.47
CA ARG A 4 0.80 0.72 4.16
C ARG A 4 0.07 2.03 3.90
N LEU A 5 0.77 3.12 3.60
CA LEU A 5 0.15 4.41 3.33
C LEU A 5 -0.66 4.40 2.02
N MET A 6 -0.32 3.53 1.07
CA MET A 6 -1.10 3.37 -0.17
C MET A 6 -2.52 2.86 0.09
N ASP A 7 -2.77 2.22 1.23
CA ASP A 7 -4.09 1.73 1.65
C ASP A 7 -5.02 2.88 2.08
N LEU A 8 -4.46 4.06 2.42
CA LEU A 8 -5.23 5.24 2.83
C LEU A 8 -5.33 6.32 1.74
N LEU A 9 -4.37 6.35 0.82
CA LEU A 9 -4.27 7.45 -0.14
C LEU A 9 -5.23 7.26 -1.31
N ALA A 10 -6.15 8.21 -1.45
CA ALA A 10 -6.97 8.40 -2.64
C ALA A 10 -6.62 9.73 -3.32
N CYS A 11 -6.88 9.83 -4.62
CA CYS A 11 -6.72 11.11 -5.32
C CYS A 11 -7.73 12.15 -4.76
N PRO A 12 -7.29 13.31 -4.24
CA PRO A 12 -8.19 14.28 -3.61
C PRO A 12 -9.12 14.96 -4.62
N MET A 13 -8.73 15.03 -5.89
CA MET A 13 -9.51 15.64 -6.96
C MET A 13 -10.51 14.64 -7.56
N CYS A 14 -10.03 13.44 -7.90
CA CYS A 14 -10.79 12.46 -8.67
C CYS A 14 -11.45 11.36 -7.81
N ARG A 15 -11.12 11.29 -6.51
CA ARG A 15 -11.56 10.26 -5.55
C ARG A 15 -11.29 8.82 -5.99
N LYS A 16 -10.31 8.64 -6.87
CA LYS A 16 -9.88 7.32 -7.35
C LYS A 16 -8.95 6.68 -6.33
N PHE A 17 -9.22 5.42 -6.03
CA PHE A 17 -8.43 4.55 -5.16
C PHE A 17 -8.28 3.18 -5.83
N PRO A 18 -7.10 2.54 -5.78
CA PRO A 18 -5.83 3.03 -5.22
C PRO A 18 -5.09 3.99 -6.17
N LEU A 19 -4.08 4.71 -5.65
CA LEU A 19 -3.13 5.48 -6.47
C LEU A 19 -2.11 4.55 -7.14
N THR A 20 -1.64 4.94 -8.32
CA THR A 20 -0.55 4.23 -9.01
C THR A 20 0.80 4.66 -8.42
N LEU A 21 1.53 3.70 -7.86
CA LEU A 21 2.85 3.93 -7.27
C LEU A 21 3.95 3.69 -8.32
N TYR A 22 4.79 4.69 -8.55
CA TYR A 22 6.03 4.56 -9.32
C TYR A 22 7.21 4.79 -8.37
N ALA A 23 7.99 3.75 -8.09
CA ALA A 23 9.12 3.81 -7.17
C ALA A 23 10.44 3.88 -7.94
N PHE A 24 11.24 4.92 -7.68
CA PHE A 24 12.58 5.09 -8.26
C PHE A 24 13.69 4.56 -7.34
N GLU A 25 13.45 4.57 -6.03
CA GLU A 25 14.38 4.08 -5.00
C GLU A 25 13.56 3.33 -3.93
N VAL A 26 13.99 2.12 -3.60
CA VAL A 26 13.36 1.28 -2.55
C VAL A 26 14.42 0.93 -1.53
N LYS A 27 14.05 1.02 -0.25
CA LYS A 27 14.89 0.60 0.87
C LYS A 27 14.16 -0.47 1.66
N GLU A 28 14.87 -1.53 1.99
CA GLU A 28 14.40 -2.54 2.93
C GLU A 28 14.51 -1.98 4.36
N VAL A 29 13.50 -2.28 5.17
CA VAL A 29 13.42 -1.82 6.56
C VAL A 29 13.00 -3.01 7.39
N GLU A 30 13.67 -3.25 8.51
CA GLU A 30 13.28 -4.33 9.43
C GLU A 30 11.87 -4.07 9.96
N LEU A 31 10.98 -5.06 9.78
CA LEU A 31 9.62 -4.97 10.29
C LEU A 31 9.57 -5.40 11.76
N PRO A 32 8.72 -4.76 12.58
CA PRO A 32 8.42 -5.28 13.90
C PRO A 32 7.81 -6.69 13.77
N SER A 33 8.05 -7.55 14.77
CA SER A 33 7.67 -8.97 14.78
C SER A 33 6.19 -9.26 14.46
N LYS A 34 5.29 -8.30 14.68
CA LYS A 34 3.88 -8.35 14.26
C LYS A 34 3.49 -7.07 13.53
N PRO A 35 3.63 -7.01 12.19
CA PRO A 35 3.13 -5.87 11.43
C PRO A 35 1.60 -5.86 11.42
N LYS A 36 0.99 -4.68 11.44
CA LYS A 36 -0.45 -4.54 11.21
C LYS A 36 -0.76 -4.92 9.76
N ARG A 37 -1.82 -5.72 9.56
CA ARG A 37 -2.31 -6.08 8.22
C ARG A 37 -2.87 -4.85 7.50
N CYS A 38 -2.85 -4.90 6.17
CA CYS A 38 -3.57 -3.93 5.33
C CYS A 38 -5.08 -4.17 5.47
N GLU A 39 -5.92 -3.19 5.17
CA GLU A 39 -7.38 -3.26 5.28
C GLU A 39 -8.08 -3.47 3.92
N ILE A 40 -7.67 -2.75 2.87
CA ILE A 40 -8.32 -2.80 1.55
C ILE A 40 -7.33 -3.14 0.43
N TYR A 41 -6.17 -2.49 0.45
CA TYR A 41 -5.15 -2.59 -0.59
C TYR A 41 -3.75 -2.81 0.00
N CYS A 42 -3.05 -3.82 -0.50
CA CYS A 42 -1.66 -4.08 -0.14
C CYS A 42 -0.74 -3.35 -1.13
N GLY A 43 -0.17 -2.22 -0.71
CA GLY A 43 0.78 -1.47 -1.53
C GLY A 43 2.09 -2.22 -1.83
N TYR A 44 2.45 -3.23 -1.03
CA TYR A 44 3.63 -4.06 -1.26
C TYR A 44 3.39 -5.09 -2.36
N SER A 45 2.24 -5.78 -2.32
CA SER A 45 1.83 -6.75 -3.35
C SER A 45 1.18 -6.09 -4.57
N SER A 46 0.88 -4.79 -4.49
CA SER A 46 0.14 -4.02 -5.50
C SER A 46 -1.22 -4.60 -5.88
N SER A 47 -1.91 -5.24 -4.94
CA SER A 47 -3.20 -5.91 -5.13
C SER A 47 -4.18 -5.61 -4.00
N LYS A 48 -5.48 -5.75 -4.27
CA LYS A 48 -6.51 -5.68 -3.21
C LYS A 48 -6.48 -6.95 -2.37
N ILE A 49 -6.87 -6.84 -1.11
CA ILE A 49 -6.83 -7.97 -0.17
C ILE A 49 -7.77 -9.09 -0.58
N ASP A 50 -8.92 -8.75 -1.16
CA ASP A 50 -9.89 -9.73 -1.68
C ASP A 50 -9.29 -10.61 -2.79
N GLU A 51 -8.27 -10.14 -3.52
CA GLU A 51 -7.60 -10.86 -4.59
C GLU A 51 -6.41 -11.71 -4.10
N LEU A 52 -6.01 -11.53 -2.84
CA LEU A 52 -4.88 -12.21 -2.19
C LEU A 52 -5.33 -13.36 -1.27
N ALA A 53 -6.64 -13.62 -1.19
CA ALA A 53 -7.28 -14.59 -0.31
C ALA A 53 -7.16 -16.05 -0.80
#